data_AF-A0A166QGZ1-F1
#
_entry.id   AF-A0A166QGZ1-F1
#
_cell.length_a   1.000
_cell.length_b   1.000
_cell.length_c   1.000
_cell.angle_alpha   90.00
_cell.angle_beta   90.00
_cell.angle_gamma   90.00
#
_symmetry.space_group_name_H-M   'P 1'
#
loop_
_entity.id
_entity.type
_entity.pdbx_description
1 polymer ?
#
loop_
_entity_poly.entity_id
_entity_poly.type
_entity_poly.pdbx_seq_one_letter_code
_entity_poly.pdbx_strand_id
1 'polypeptide(L)'
;MPWSSKRQGKRVKFLVEILPAEITPTVNQLELCLYTPQLNFLAYLKTEAIVAQAYSPLGLTDSPLLTDVAATAIAKKDRLQTSDVLLGYLLAQDVVVPPKLVTPARIASNYIGTVAAVKRLTEDDLQTLNMAAVGGK
;
A
#
# COMPACT_ATOMS: atom_id res chain seq x y z
N MET A 1 -9.47 -6.67 12.19
CA MET A 1 -10.34 -7.61 11.42
C MET A 1 -9.65 -7.83 10.08
N PRO A 2 -9.14 -9.04 9.75
CA PRO A 2 -8.43 -9.26 8.50
C PRO A 2 -9.32 -8.90 7.30
N TRP A 3 -8.72 -8.30 6.29
CA TRP A 3 -9.44 -7.82 5.12
C TRP A 3 -9.94 -9.00 4.27
N SER A 4 -11.19 -9.41 4.48
CA SER A 4 -11.70 -10.71 4.02
C SER A 4 -11.87 -10.81 2.50
N SER A 5 -11.65 -12.00 1.94
CA SER A 5 -11.88 -12.33 0.52
C SER A 5 -13.30 -11.98 0.04
N LYS A 6 -14.28 -11.96 0.96
CA LYS A 6 -15.66 -11.52 0.67
C LYS A 6 -15.74 -10.04 0.28
N ARG A 7 -14.94 -9.16 0.91
CA ARG A 7 -14.89 -7.72 0.56
C ARG A 7 -14.22 -7.51 -0.79
N GLN A 8 -13.18 -8.28 -1.11
CA GLN A 8 -12.52 -8.26 -2.42
C GLN A 8 -13.45 -8.67 -3.55
N GLY A 9 -14.20 -9.76 -3.37
CA GLY A 9 -15.18 -10.22 -4.37
C GLY A 9 -16.25 -9.17 -4.68
N LYS A 10 -16.71 -8.39 -3.68
CA LYS A 10 -17.64 -7.28 -3.90
C LYS A 10 -17.03 -6.16 -4.76
N ARG A 11 -15.75 -5.83 -4.55
CA ARG A 11 -15.05 -4.80 -5.35
C ARG A 11 -14.85 -5.24 -6.80
N VAL A 12 -14.46 -6.50 -7.03
CA VAL A 12 -14.36 -7.06 -8.37
C VAL A 12 -15.70 -6.98 -9.08
N LYS A 13 -16.79 -7.42 -8.42
CA LYS A 13 -18.14 -7.35 -8.99
C LYS A 13 -18.52 -5.92 -9.41
N PHE A 14 -18.31 -4.94 -8.53
CA PHE A 14 -18.60 -3.54 -8.83
C PHE A 14 -17.76 -3.00 -9.99
N LEU A 15 -16.47 -3.37 -10.06
CA LEU A 15 -15.62 -2.93 -11.16
C LEU A 15 -16.08 -3.53 -12.49
N VAL A 16 -16.42 -4.83 -12.52
CA VAL A 16 -16.96 -5.52 -13.70
C VAL A 16 -18.25 -4.86 -14.22
N GLU A 17 -19.08 -4.29 -13.34
CA GLU A 17 -20.27 -3.54 -13.76
C GLU A 17 -19.95 -2.20 -14.43
N ILE A 18 -18.76 -1.62 -14.18
CA ILE A 18 -18.33 -0.31 -14.71
C ILE A 18 -17.41 -0.46 -15.93
N LEU A 19 -16.65 -1.55 -16.05
CA LEU A 19 -15.71 -1.78 -17.16
C LEU A 19 -16.33 -1.69 -18.57
N PRO A 20 -17.62 -2.00 -18.81
CA PRO A 20 -18.26 -1.78 -20.10
C PRO A 20 -18.49 -0.31 -20.50
N ALA A 21 -18.12 0.66 -19.63
CA ALA A 21 -18.19 2.07 -19.98
C ALA A 21 -17.34 2.38 -21.22
N GLU A 22 -17.79 3.33 -22.03
CA GLU A 22 -17.09 3.77 -23.25
C GLU A 22 -15.64 4.20 -22.97
N ILE A 23 -15.40 4.79 -21.80
CA ILE A 23 -14.08 5.20 -21.34
C ILE A 23 -13.73 4.40 -20.08
N THR A 24 -12.72 3.55 -20.18
CA THR A 24 -12.21 2.76 -19.05
C THR A 24 -11.53 3.67 -18.03
N PRO A 25 -11.81 3.53 -16.72
CA PRO A 25 -11.12 4.29 -15.69
C PRO A 25 -9.64 3.94 -15.64
N THR A 26 -8.76 4.94 -15.73
CA THR A 26 -7.29 4.71 -15.69
C THR A 26 -6.76 4.46 -14.28
N VAL A 27 -7.46 4.95 -13.25
CA VAL A 27 -7.03 4.87 -11.85
C VAL A 27 -8.19 4.41 -10.97
N ASN A 28 -7.90 3.52 -10.02
CA ASN A 28 -8.81 3.16 -8.94
C ASN A 28 -8.18 3.51 -7.59
N GLN A 29 -8.74 4.52 -6.91
CA GLN A 29 -8.26 4.97 -5.61
C GLN A 29 -8.94 4.20 -4.46
N LEU A 30 -8.15 3.57 -3.59
CA LEU A 30 -8.59 2.60 -2.59
C LEU A 30 -7.84 2.76 -1.28
N GLU A 31 -8.42 2.27 -0.18
CA GLU A 31 -7.71 2.19 1.10
C GLU A 31 -6.65 1.10 1.02
N LEU A 32 -5.39 1.50 0.91
CA LEU A 32 -4.27 0.57 0.78
C LEU A 32 -3.21 0.93 1.80
N CYS A 33 -2.92 0.02 2.72
CA CYS A 33 -1.83 0.11 3.68
C CYS A 33 -1.30 -1.29 3.98
N LEU A 34 -0.29 -1.42 4.86
CA LEU A 34 0.26 -2.74 5.22
C LEU A 34 -0.81 -3.71 5.73
N TYR A 35 -1.83 -3.25 6.45
CA TYR A 35 -2.89 -4.14 6.97
C TYR A 35 -4.07 -4.35 6.00
N THR A 36 -4.12 -3.57 4.91
CA THR A 36 -5.12 -3.69 3.85
C THR A 36 -4.48 -3.64 2.46
N PRO A 37 -3.52 -4.53 2.12
CA PRO A 37 -2.79 -4.42 0.85
C PRO A 37 -3.63 -4.85 -0.35
N GLN A 38 -4.67 -5.67 -0.15
CA GLN A 38 -5.60 -6.11 -1.22
C GLN A 38 -4.92 -6.82 -2.40
N LEU A 39 -3.84 -7.59 -2.17
CA LEU A 39 -2.96 -8.13 -3.22
C LEU A 39 -3.69 -8.76 -4.42
N ASN A 40 -4.72 -9.59 -4.19
CA ASN A 40 -5.47 -10.21 -5.29
C ASN A 40 -6.26 -9.18 -6.11
N PHE A 41 -6.79 -8.13 -5.47
CA PHE A 41 -7.49 -7.07 -6.17
C PHE A 41 -6.52 -6.16 -6.94
N LEU A 42 -5.33 -5.88 -6.39
CA LEU A 42 -4.26 -5.19 -7.13
C LEU A 42 -3.85 -5.96 -8.39
N ALA A 43 -3.69 -7.28 -8.29
CA ALA A 43 -3.41 -8.14 -9.43
C ALA A 43 -4.51 -8.06 -10.50
N TYR A 44 -5.78 -8.04 -10.09
CA TYR A 44 -6.92 -7.86 -11.00
C TYR A 44 -6.93 -6.48 -11.67
N LEU A 45 -6.68 -5.40 -10.94
CA LEU A 45 -6.59 -4.06 -11.54
C LEU A 45 -5.51 -4.00 -12.62
N LYS A 46 -4.37 -4.68 -12.39
CA LYS A 46 -3.29 -4.78 -13.36
C LYS A 46 -3.71 -5.50 -14.65
N THR A 47 -4.54 -6.54 -14.57
CA THR A 47 -5.05 -7.23 -15.78
C THR A 47 -5.99 -6.36 -16.60
N GLU A 48 -6.68 -5.41 -15.96
CA GLU A 48 -7.58 -4.45 -16.59
C GLU A 48 -6.86 -3.14 -17.02
N ALA A 49 -5.53 -3.06 -16.90
CA ALA A 49 -4.73 -1.86 -17.13
C ALA A 49 -5.15 -0.65 -16.28
N ILE A 50 -5.65 -0.90 -15.06
CA ILE A 50 -6.08 0.13 -14.11
C ILE A 50 -5.00 0.30 -13.04
N VAL A 51 -4.53 1.53 -12.86
CA VAL A 51 -3.53 1.87 -11.83
C VAL A 51 -4.20 1.95 -10.48
N ALA A 52 -3.65 1.26 -9.48
CA ALA A 52 -4.09 1.40 -8.10
C ALA A 52 -3.49 2.66 -7.46
N GLN A 53 -4.30 3.43 -6.74
CA GLN A 53 -3.84 4.57 -5.95
C GLN A 53 -4.26 4.43 -4.49
N ALA A 54 -3.32 4.57 -3.56
CA ALA A 54 -3.59 4.44 -2.14
C ALA A 54 -4.15 5.75 -1.55
N TYR A 55 -5.34 5.70 -0.95
CA TYR A 55 -5.72 6.64 0.10
C TYR A 55 -5.39 6.04 1.48
N SER A 56 -5.05 6.92 2.43
CA SER A 56 -4.63 6.54 3.80
C SER A 56 -3.49 5.50 3.86
N PRO A 57 -2.37 5.71 3.15
CA PRO A 57 -1.30 4.70 3.05
C PRO A 57 -0.55 4.40 4.35
N LEU A 58 -0.66 5.30 5.33
CA LEU A 58 -0.11 5.13 6.69
C LEU A 58 -1.21 4.77 7.71
N GLY A 59 -2.39 4.37 7.23
CA GLY A 59 -3.58 4.15 8.03
C GLY A 59 -4.36 5.42 8.33
N LEU A 60 -5.48 5.22 9.02
CA LEU A 60 -6.26 6.30 9.63
C LEU A 60 -5.55 6.85 10.88
N THR A 61 -6.06 7.95 11.42
CA THR A 61 -5.61 8.48 12.71
C THR A 61 -5.57 7.37 13.77
N ASP A 62 -4.53 7.38 14.59
CA ASP A 62 -4.28 6.40 15.66
C ASP A 62 -4.04 4.94 15.20
N SER A 63 -3.81 4.72 13.90
CA SER A 63 -3.41 3.41 13.42
C SER A 63 -2.05 2.99 14.01
N PRO A 64 -1.90 1.72 14.48
CA PRO A 64 -0.63 1.23 15.03
C PRO A 64 0.41 0.92 13.95
N LEU A 65 0.14 1.21 12.68
CA LEU A 65 1.00 0.91 11.53
C LEU A 65 2.43 1.44 11.67
N LEU A 66 2.59 2.67 12.15
CA LEU A 66 3.92 3.28 12.34
C LEU A 66 4.76 2.57 13.43
N THR A 67 4.12 1.73 14.23
CA THR A 67 4.73 0.91 15.28
C THR A 67 4.70 -0.59 14.95
N ASP A 68 4.31 -0.97 13.73
CA ASP A 68 4.30 -2.37 13.34
C ASP A 68 5.69 -2.98 13.49
N VAL A 69 5.75 -4.17 14.11
CA VAL A 69 7.01 -4.80 14.50
C VAL A 69 7.84 -5.17 13.28
N ALA A 70 7.22 -5.69 12.22
CA ALA A 70 7.92 -6.09 11.00
C ALA A 70 8.45 -4.85 10.26
N ALA A 71 7.57 -3.87 10.03
CA ALA A 71 7.97 -2.63 9.34
C ALA A 71 9.05 -1.86 10.11
N THR A 72 8.95 -1.80 11.45
CA THR A 72 9.94 -1.13 12.30
C THR A 72 11.29 -1.87 12.31
N ALA A 73 11.29 -3.21 12.32
CA ALA A 73 12.52 -3.99 12.26
C ALA A 73 13.28 -3.77 10.94
N ILE A 74 12.55 -3.79 9.82
CA ILE A 74 13.11 -3.52 8.48
C ILE A 74 13.63 -2.08 8.41
N ALA A 75 12.86 -1.10 8.92
CA ALA A 75 13.27 0.30 8.96
C ALA A 75 14.59 0.48 9.72
N LYS A 76 14.76 -0.20 10.87
CA LYS A 76 16.02 -0.18 11.64
C LYS A 76 17.18 -0.80 10.86
N LYS A 77 16.96 -1.95 10.20
CA LYS A 77 17.97 -2.62 9.37
C LYS A 77 18.54 -1.67 8.32
N ASP A 78 17.66 -0.90 7.67
CA ASP A 78 18.02 -0.04 6.52
C ASP A 78 18.24 1.43 6.88
N ARG A 79 18.19 1.78 8.17
CA ARG A 79 18.31 3.16 8.67
C ARG A 79 17.28 4.10 8.03
N LEU A 80 16.05 3.62 7.90
CA LEU A 80 14.90 4.34 7.37
C LEU A 80 13.88 4.62 8.49
N GLN A 81 12.87 5.44 8.21
CA GLN A 81 11.70 5.56 9.07
C GLN A 81 10.72 4.42 8.79
N THR A 82 9.90 4.04 9.78
CA THR A 82 8.84 3.04 9.55
C THR A 82 7.88 3.50 8.45
N SER A 83 7.59 4.81 8.36
CA SER A 83 6.77 5.38 7.28
C SER A 83 7.37 5.12 5.90
N ASP A 84 8.69 5.20 5.75
CA ASP A 84 9.36 4.98 4.46
C ASP A 84 9.18 3.54 3.99
N VAL A 85 9.31 2.58 4.92
CA VAL A 85 9.09 1.15 4.65
C VAL A 85 7.63 0.88 4.26
N LEU A 86 6.67 1.46 5.00
CA LEU A 86 5.24 1.28 4.71
C LEU A 86 4.85 1.85 3.33
N LEU A 87 5.36 3.03 2.99
CA LEU A 87 5.11 3.64 1.68
C LEU A 87 5.85 2.88 0.57
N GLY A 88 7.10 2.47 0.82
CA GLY A 88 7.91 1.70 -0.11
C GLY A 88 7.33 0.32 -0.42
N TYR A 89 6.71 -0.33 0.57
CA TYR A 89 5.98 -1.58 0.40
C TYR A 89 4.84 -1.46 -0.61
N LEU A 90 4.03 -0.39 -0.52
CA LEU A 90 2.95 -0.15 -1.47
C LEU A 90 3.50 0.15 -2.88
N LEU A 91 4.55 0.97 -2.99
CA LEU A 91 5.20 1.23 -4.27
C LEU A 91 5.77 -0.04 -4.92
N ALA A 92 6.33 -0.96 -4.13
CA ALA A 92 6.82 -2.25 -4.62
C ALA A 92 5.70 -3.13 -5.21
N GLN A 93 4.44 -2.85 -4.87
CA GLN A 93 3.25 -3.49 -5.44
C GLN A 93 2.65 -2.72 -6.61
N ASP A 94 3.38 -1.75 -7.19
CA ASP A 94 2.92 -0.93 -8.31
C ASP A 94 1.71 -0.03 -7.96
N VAL A 95 1.62 0.37 -6.68
CA VAL A 95 0.57 1.28 -6.19
C VAL A 95 1.09 2.72 -6.17
N VAL A 96 0.32 3.66 -6.69
CA VAL A 96 0.60 5.09 -6.55
C VAL A 96 0.29 5.55 -5.12
N VAL A 97 1.26 6.17 -4.44
CA VAL A 97 1.14 6.52 -3.02
C VAL A 97 1.25 8.04 -2.79
N PRO A 98 0.12 8.76 -2.69
CA PRO A 98 0.09 10.18 -2.30
C PRO A 98 -0.17 10.36 -0.79
N PRO A 99 0.85 10.27 0.10
CA PRO A 99 0.62 10.48 1.53
C PRO A 99 0.22 11.94 1.82
N LYS A 100 -0.71 12.14 2.75
CA LYS A 100 -1.07 13.49 3.21
C LYS A 100 0.07 14.08 4.04
N LEU A 101 0.63 15.19 3.56
CA LEU A 101 1.72 15.91 4.21
C LEU A 101 1.43 17.41 4.12
N VAL A 102 1.69 18.15 5.19
CA VAL A 102 1.37 19.60 5.28
C VAL A 102 2.58 20.46 5.61
N THR A 103 3.75 19.86 5.84
CA THR A 103 5.00 20.60 6.10
C THR A 103 6.08 20.23 5.07
N PRO A 104 6.82 21.21 4.51
CA PRO A 104 7.87 20.95 3.53
C PRO A 104 8.92 19.93 3.99
N ALA A 105 9.32 19.99 5.25
CA ALA A 105 10.28 19.05 5.82
C ALA A 105 9.78 17.60 5.77
N ARG A 106 8.49 17.37 6.06
CA ARG A 106 7.90 16.02 5.96
C ARG A 106 7.73 15.57 4.52
N ILE A 107 7.44 16.47 3.58
CA ILE A 107 7.37 16.16 2.14
C ILE A 107 8.73 15.67 1.65
N ALA A 108 9.79 16.44 1.90
CA ALA A 108 11.14 16.06 1.49
C ALA A 108 11.60 14.74 2.15
N SER A 109 11.40 14.61 3.46
CA SER A 109 11.79 13.41 4.20
C SER A 109 11.08 12.15 3.69
N ASN A 110 9.76 12.19 3.50
CA ASN A 110 9.02 11.02 3.00
C ASN A 110 9.41 10.68 1.57
N TYR A 111 9.61 11.67 0.70
CA TYR A 111 10.03 11.40 -0.68
C TYR A 111 11.38 10.68 -0.73
N ILE A 112 12.40 11.23 -0.04
CA ILE A 112 13.74 10.65 -0.02
C ILE A 112 13.74 9.26 0.62
N GLY A 113 13.09 9.13 1.79
CA GLY A 113 13.05 7.87 2.53
C GLY A 113 12.28 6.79 1.78
N THR A 114 11.13 7.10 1.21
CA THR A 114 10.31 6.15 0.43
C THR A 114 11.04 5.67 -0.83
N VAL A 115 11.72 6.57 -1.56
CA VAL A 115 12.54 6.19 -2.72
C VAL A 115 13.72 5.30 -2.30
N ALA A 116 14.33 5.57 -1.14
CA ALA A 116 15.36 4.70 -0.59
C ALA A 116 14.81 3.33 -0.18
N ALA A 117 13.61 3.28 0.41
CA ALA A 117 12.94 2.04 0.81
C ALA A 117 12.71 1.12 -0.38
N VAL A 118 12.08 1.60 -1.47
CA VAL A 118 11.85 0.79 -2.69
C VAL A 118 13.11 0.17 -3.25
N LYS A 119 14.26 0.87 -3.15
CA LYS A 119 15.54 0.37 -3.66
C LYS A 119 16.21 -0.66 -2.74
N ARG A 120 15.85 -0.68 -1.45
CA ARG A 120 16.52 -1.48 -0.41
C ARG A 120 15.70 -2.68 0.03
N LEU A 121 14.37 -2.59 -0.03
CA LEU A 121 13.48 -3.70 0.32
C LEU A 121 13.80 -4.91 -0.55
N THR A 122 14.18 -6.01 0.11
CA THR A 122 14.43 -7.28 -0.55
C THR A 122 13.13 -8.06 -0.73
N GLU A 123 13.16 -9.12 -1.53
CA GLU A 123 12.03 -10.04 -1.64
C GLU A 123 11.64 -10.63 -0.28
N ASP A 124 12.61 -10.98 0.56
CA ASP A 124 12.38 -11.46 1.93
C ASP A 124 11.69 -10.42 2.82
N ASP A 125 12.03 -9.14 2.66
CA ASP A 125 11.35 -8.05 3.37
C ASP A 125 9.89 -7.94 2.91
N LEU A 126 9.64 -8.00 1.60
CA LEU A 126 8.29 -7.95 1.03
C LEU A 126 7.45 -9.16 1.49
N GLN A 127 8.03 -10.35 1.54
CA GLN A 127 7.36 -11.54 2.08
C GLN A 127 7.07 -11.38 3.57
N THR A 128 8.00 -10.83 4.35
CA THR A 128 7.80 -10.54 5.77
C THR A 128 6.63 -9.56 5.98
N LEU A 129 6.55 -8.51 5.16
CA LEU A 129 5.47 -7.53 5.19
C LEU A 129 4.13 -8.12 4.73
N ASN A 130 4.12 -9.00 3.72
CA ASN A 130 2.93 -9.74 3.30
C ASN A 130 2.39 -10.63 4.44
N MET A 131 3.27 -11.30 5.20
CA MET A 131 2.86 -12.07 6.37
C MET A 131 2.27 -11.20 7.48
N ALA A 132 2.88 -10.03 7.74
CA ALA A 132 2.34 -9.05 8.69
C ALA A 132 0.94 -8.56 8.29
N ALA A 133 0.70 -8.39 6.98
CA ALA A 133 -0.60 -8.00 6.43
C ALA A 133 -1.70 -9.04 6.67
N VAL A 134 -1.38 -10.33 6.52
CA VAL A 134 -2.31 -11.45 6.72
C VAL A 134 -2.69 -11.61 8.19
N GLY A 135 -1.78 -11.26 9.11
CA GLY A 135 -1.99 -11.32 10.56
C GLY A 135 -3.13 -10.44 11.08
N GLY A 136 -3.62 -9.47 10.28
CA GLY A 136 -4.87 -8.76 10.50
C GLY A 136 -5.02 -8.13 11.88
N LYS A 137 -4.09 -7.25 12.26
CA LYS A 137 -4.23 -6.38 13.43
C LYS A 137 -5.29 -5.31 13.16
#